data_AF-A0A1F8JL13-F1
#
_entry.id   AF-A0A1F8JL13-F1
#
_cell.length_a   1.000
_cell.length_b   1.000
_cell.length_c   1.000
_cell.angle_alpha   90.00
_cell.angle_beta   90.00
_cell.angle_gamma   90.00
#
_symmetry.space_group_name_H-M   'P 1'
#
loop_
_entity.id
_entity.type
_entity.pdbx_description
1 polymer ?
#
loop_
_entity_poly.entity_id
_entity_poly.type
_entity_poly.pdbx_seq_one_letter_code
_entity_poly.pdbx_strand_id
1 'polypeptide(L)'
;MDLSLFLARFFGLYLLIVAALWLIRQEQMRDLVKELFSRPEVLAVTGAINLMLGLAVVISHPVFEWNWHGLITLLGFLAILKGVLRIGFPKQDKRMAYALVKGSNYWVSFVIMLIIGLYLFYIGFYV
;
A
#
# COMPACT_ATOMS: atom_id res chain seq x y z
N MET A 1 -21.56 5.70 -3.37
CA MET A 1 -21.02 5.54 -4.74
C MET A 1 -19.90 6.54 -5.02
N ASP A 2 -20.09 7.85 -4.83
CA ASP A 2 -19.07 8.85 -5.18
C ASP A 2 -17.74 8.67 -4.43
N LEU A 3 -17.79 8.42 -3.11
CA LEU A 3 -16.58 8.19 -2.31
C LEU A 3 -15.87 6.88 -2.71
N SER A 4 -16.63 5.82 -3.01
CA SER A 4 -16.10 4.52 -3.41
C SER A 4 -15.35 4.62 -4.74
N LEU A 5 -15.92 5.32 -5.72
CA LEU A 5 -15.27 5.59 -7.00
C LEU A 5 -14.04 6.49 -6.84
N PHE A 6 -14.13 7.53 -5.98
CA PHE A 6 -12.97 8.36 -5.65
C PHE A 6 -11.83 7.54 -5.05
N LEU A 7 -12.12 6.67 -4.08
CA LEU A 7 -11.12 5.79 -3.46
C LEU A 7 -10.57 4.77 -4.46
N ALA A 8 -11.39 4.22 -5.35
CA ALA A 8 -10.95 3.34 -6.43
C ALA A 8 -9.96 4.05 -7.36
N ARG A 9 -10.26 5.28 -7.79
CA ARG A 9 -9.35 6.12 -8.60
C ARG A 9 -8.05 6.41 -7.86
N PHE A 10 -8.15 6.80 -6.58
CA PHE A 10 -7.01 7.13 -5.75
C PHE A 10 -6.07 5.94 -5.58
N PHE A 11 -6.59 4.80 -5.12
CA PHE A 11 -5.79 3.59 -4.92
C PHE A 11 -5.29 2.99 -6.23
N GLY A 12 -6.11 2.97 -7.28
CA GLY A 12 -5.73 2.51 -8.61
C GLY A 12 -4.54 3.29 -9.16
N LEU A 13 -4.64 4.62 -9.20
CA LEU A 13 -3.55 5.49 -9.64
C LEU A 13 -2.31 5.35 -8.76
N TYR A 14 -2.48 5.38 -7.44
CA TYR A 14 -1.36 5.24 -6.50
C TYR A 14 -0.58 3.94 -6.74
N LEU A 15 -1.27 2.80 -6.84
CA LEU A 15 -0.64 1.50 -7.06
C LEU A 15 0.06 1.43 -8.42
N LEU A 16 -0.55 1.97 -9.48
CA LEU A 16 0.06 2.01 -10.81
C LEU A 16 1.31 2.88 -10.86
N ILE A 17 1.30 4.06 -10.22
CA ILE A 17 2.47 4.95 -10.15
C ILE A 17 3.60 4.27 -9.37
N VAL A 18 3.29 3.68 -8.21
CA VAL A 18 4.29 2.97 -7.39
C VAL A 18 4.86 1.78 -8.16
N ALA A 19 4.01 0.99 -8.83
CA ALA A 19 4.47 -0.11 -9.67
C ALA A 19 5.39 0.38 -10.80
N ALA A 20 5.01 1.44 -11.52
CA ALA A 20 5.83 2.01 -12.58
C ALA A 20 7.20 2.50 -12.08
N LEU A 21 7.25 3.16 -10.91
CA LEU A 21 8.51 3.57 -10.30
C LEU A 21 9.40 2.38 -9.92
N TRP A 22 8.81 1.30 -9.41
CA TRP A 22 9.53 0.05 -9.14
C TRP A 22 10.12 -0.58 -10.41
N LEU A 23 9.39 -0.51 -11.53
CA LEU A 23 9.84 -1.05 -12.82
C LEU A 23 10.98 -0.22 -13.43
N ILE A 24 10.87 1.12 -13.40
CA ILE A 24 11.85 2.01 -14.04
C ILE A 24 13.12 2.15 -13.18
N ARG A 25 12.97 2.20 -11.85
CA ARG A 25 14.05 2.57 -10.91
C ARG A 25 14.29 1.49 -9.86
N GLN A 26 14.33 0.23 -10.29
CA GLN A 26 14.34 -0.91 -9.39
C GLN A 26 15.47 -0.84 -8.33
N GLU A 27 16.72 -0.67 -8.74
CA GLU A 27 17.86 -0.64 -7.80
C GLU A 27 17.73 0.51 -6.79
N GLN A 28 17.39 1.70 -7.29
CA GLN A 28 17.19 2.90 -6.47
C GLN A 28 16.05 2.72 -5.48
N MET A 29 14.93 2.10 -5.88
CA MET A 29 13.81 1.79 -4.98
C MET A 29 14.21 0.81 -3.88
N ARG A 30 15.05 -0.19 -4.19
CA ARG A 30 15.55 -1.12 -3.17
C ARG A 30 16.41 -0.40 -2.14
N ASP A 31 17.30 0.47 -2.58
CA ASP A 31 18.19 1.19 -1.67
C ASP A 31 17.42 2.23 -0.84
N LEU A 32 16.42 2.90 -1.43
CA LEU A 32 15.49 3.73 -0.68
C LEU A 32 14.77 2.94 0.41
N VAL A 33 14.26 1.74 0.13
CA VAL A 33 13.65 0.89 1.17
C VAL A 33 14.67 0.58 2.27
N LYS A 34 15.90 0.19 1.94
CA LYS A 34 16.92 -0.09 2.98
C LYS A 34 17.22 1.15 3.82
N GLU A 35 17.31 2.32 3.20
CA GLU A 35 17.60 3.56 3.91
C GLU A 35 16.44 3.99 4.81
N LEU A 36 15.21 4.00 4.30
CA LEU A 36 14.01 4.34 5.08
C LEU A 36 13.85 3.43 6.29
N PHE A 37 14.13 2.13 6.12
CA PHE A 37 14.04 1.16 7.20
C PHE A 37 15.26 1.16 8.14
N SER A 38 16.33 1.87 7.81
CA SER A 38 17.45 2.08 8.73
C SER A 38 17.09 3.12 9.81
N ARG A 39 16.29 4.14 9.47
CA ARG A 39 16.00 5.31 10.33
C ARG A 39 14.69 5.12 11.13
N PRO A 40 14.74 4.94 12.47
CA PRO A 40 13.54 4.70 13.28
C PRO A 40 12.53 5.85 13.24
N GLU A 41 13.02 7.09 13.21
CA GLU A 41 12.19 8.31 13.16
C GLU A 41 11.31 8.34 11.92
N VAL A 42 11.91 8.03 10.76
CA VAL A 42 11.20 7.98 9.48
C VAL A 42 10.16 6.86 9.51
N LEU A 43 10.48 5.70 10.08
CA LEU A 43 9.53 4.60 10.24
C LEU A 43 8.33 5.01 11.10
N ALA A 44 8.55 5.71 12.21
CA ALA A 44 7.47 6.17 13.08
C ALA A 44 6.54 7.15 12.34
N VAL A 45 7.09 8.16 11.66
CA VAL A 45 6.30 9.16 10.92
C VAL A 45 5.50 8.52 9.78
N THR A 46 6.15 7.70 8.96
CA THR A 46 5.49 7.01 7.85
C THR A 46 4.46 5.98 8.32
N GLY A 47 4.72 5.31 9.45
CA GLY A 47 3.75 4.43 10.11
C GLY A 47 2.52 5.19 10.60
N ALA A 48 2.72 6.37 11.22
CA ALA A 48 1.63 7.22 11.68
C ALA A 48 0.77 7.72 10.52
N ILE A 49 1.39 8.21 9.44
CA ILE A 49 0.67 8.62 8.23
C ILE A 49 -0.14 7.46 7.64
N ASN A 50 0.46 6.28 7.54
CA ASN A 50 -0.21 5.10 6.99
C ASN A 50 -1.39 4.66 7.86
N LEU A 51 -1.26 4.76 9.18
CA LEU A 51 -2.34 4.51 10.13
C LEU A 51 -3.47 5.53 9.99
N MET A 52 -3.15 6.82 9.91
CA MET A 52 -4.14 7.88 9.72
C MET A 52 -4.92 7.70 8.40
N LEU A 53 -4.23 7.41 7.30
CA LEU A 53 -4.86 7.16 6.00
C LEU A 53 -5.73 5.90 6.04
N GLY A 54 -5.24 4.80 6.63
CA GLY A 54 -6.02 3.58 6.78
C GLY A 54 -7.30 3.78 7.60
N LEU A 55 -7.21 4.50 8.71
CA LEU A 55 -8.37 4.86 9.53
C LEU A 55 -9.35 5.75 8.76
N ALA A 56 -8.86 6.77 8.05
CA ALA A 56 -9.71 7.64 7.23
C ALA A 56 -10.51 6.83 6.19
N VAL A 57 -9.88 5.86 5.54
CA VAL A 57 -10.54 4.99 4.56
C VAL A 57 -11.58 4.08 5.22
N VAL A 58 -11.22 3.38 6.30
CA VAL A 58 -12.15 2.44 6.96
C VAL A 58 -13.35 3.15 7.58
N ILE A 59 -13.15 4.31 8.20
CA ILE A 59 -14.24 5.09 8.82
C ILE A 59 -15.16 5.69 7.76
N SER A 60 -14.60 6.21 6.65
CA SER A 60 -15.39 6.82 5.59
C SER A 60 -16.07 5.80 4.67
N HIS A 61 -15.54 4.58 4.59
CA HIS A 61 -16.04 3.53 3.72
C HIS A 61 -16.17 2.16 4.45
N PRO A 62 -17.09 2.03 5.42
CA PRO A 62 -17.30 0.79 6.18
C PRO A 62 -18.17 -0.21 5.39
N VAL A 63 -17.84 -0.46 4.13
CA VAL A 63 -18.58 -1.38 3.25
C VAL A 63 -17.89 -2.74 3.25
N PHE A 64 -18.58 -3.76 3.76
CA PHE A 64 -18.11 -5.14 3.78
C PHE A 64 -18.97 -5.99 2.83
N GLU A 65 -18.77 -5.79 1.54
CA GLU A 65 -19.42 -6.57 0.49
C GLU A 65 -18.38 -7.42 -0.23
N TRP A 66 -18.77 -8.59 -0.74
CA TRP A 66 -17.91 -9.48 -1.53
C TRP A 66 -17.63 -8.97 -2.96
N ASN A 67 -17.66 -7.65 -3.16
CA ASN A 67 -17.39 -6.97 -4.41
C ASN A 67 -16.20 -6.00 -4.27
N TRP A 68 -15.96 -5.19 -5.30
CA TRP A 68 -14.86 -4.23 -5.30
C TRP A 68 -14.96 -3.15 -4.22
N HIS A 69 -16.15 -2.86 -3.69
CA HIS A 69 -16.32 -1.95 -2.54
C HIS A 69 -15.63 -2.53 -1.29
N GLY A 70 -15.79 -3.83 -1.05
CA GLY A 70 -15.10 -4.52 0.05
C GLY A 70 -13.58 -4.55 -0.12
N LEU A 71 -13.08 -4.60 -1.37
CA LEU A 71 -11.64 -4.55 -1.64
C LEU A 71 -11.01 -3.23 -1.16
N ILE A 72 -11.70 -2.10 -1.34
CA ILE A 72 -11.23 -0.78 -0.87
C ILE A 72 -11.14 -0.77 0.66
N THR A 73 -12.18 -1.27 1.33
CA THR A 73 -12.22 -1.38 2.78
C THR A 73 -11.09 -2.27 3.30
N LEU A 74 -10.83 -3.40 2.63
CA LEU A 74 -9.72 -4.30 2.94
C LEU A 74 -8.36 -3.61 2.81
N LEU A 75 -8.16 -2.80 1.76
CA LEU A 75 -6.93 -1.98 1.62
C LEU A 75 -6.78 -0.99 2.78
N GLY A 76 -7.87 -0.39 3.24
CA GLY A 76 -7.88 0.45 4.44
C GLY A 76 -7.41 -0.31 5.68
N PHE A 77 -7.95 -1.51 5.94
CA PHE A 77 -7.50 -2.36 7.05
C PHE A 77 -6.03 -2.79 6.93
N LEU A 78 -5.56 -3.12 5.73
CA LEU A 78 -4.15 -3.45 5.49
C LEU A 78 -3.24 -2.25 5.77
N ALA A 79 -3.67 -1.03 5.44
CA ALA A 79 -2.95 0.19 5.77
C ALA A 79 -2.89 0.42 7.30
N ILE A 80 -4.00 0.22 8.02
CA ILE A 80 -4.02 0.25 9.50
C ILE A 80 -3.03 -0.77 10.06
N LEU A 81 -3.12 -2.03 9.64
CA LEU A 81 -2.27 -3.11 10.14
C LEU A 81 -0.79 -2.81 9.90
N LYS A 82 -0.42 -2.35 8.71
CA LYS A 82 0.95 -1.93 8.40
C LYS A 82 1.39 -0.74 9.25
N GLY A 83 0.52 0.26 9.47
CA GLY A 83 0.81 1.41 10.32
C GLY A 83 1.11 0.99 11.76
N VAL A 84 0.25 0.14 12.34
CA VAL A 84 0.45 -0.42 13.69
C VAL A 84 1.72 -1.25 13.77
N LEU A 85 1.97 -2.13 12.81
CA LEU A 85 3.19 -2.96 12.78
C LEU A 85 4.45 -2.09 12.73
N ARG A 86 4.44 -1.05 11.90
CA ARG A 86 5.59 -0.16 11.70
C ARG A 86 5.91 0.70 12.93
N ILE A 87 4.90 1.15 13.67
CA ILE A 87 5.07 1.94 14.90
C ILE A 87 5.36 1.04 16.11
N GLY A 88 4.53 0.01 16.33
CA GLY A 88 4.59 -0.84 17.53
C GLY A 88 5.65 -1.94 17.46
N PHE A 89 5.98 -2.40 16.25
CA PHE A 89 6.88 -3.54 16.02
C PHE A 89 7.89 -3.26 14.89
N PRO A 90 8.70 -2.19 14.97
CA PRO A 90 9.56 -1.75 13.89
C PRO A 90 10.62 -2.79 13.48
N LYS A 91 11.05 -3.67 14.39
CA LYS A 91 12.01 -4.75 14.07
C LYS A 91 11.38 -5.79 13.14
N GLN A 92 10.12 -6.13 13.37
CA GLN A 92 9.35 -7.09 12.59
C GLN A 92 9.04 -6.50 11.20
N ASP A 93 8.59 -5.24 11.15
CA ASP A 93 8.32 -4.54 9.89
C ASP A 93 9.59 -4.42 9.03
N LYS A 94 10.73 -4.05 9.62
CA LYS A 94 12.05 -4.09 8.97
C LYS A 94 12.31 -5.47 8.37
N ARG A 95 12.22 -6.54 9.15
CA ARG A 95 12.52 -7.90 8.69
C ARG A 95 11.65 -8.28 7.47
N MET A 96 10.36 -7.95 7.50
CA MET A 96 9.44 -8.19 6.38
C MET A 96 9.83 -7.39 5.14
N ALA A 97 10.10 -6.09 5.29
CA ALA A 97 10.51 -5.23 4.18
C ALA A 97 11.82 -5.69 3.53
N TYR A 98 12.83 -6.05 4.33
CA TYR A 98 14.08 -6.60 3.81
C TYR A 98 13.88 -7.95 3.12
N ALA A 99 13.00 -8.83 3.61
CA ALA A 99 12.69 -10.09 2.96
C ALA A 99 12.07 -9.87 1.57
N LEU A 100 11.17 -8.90 1.44
CA LEU A 100 10.54 -8.52 0.18
C LEU A 100 11.53 -7.95 -0.85
N VAL A 101 12.52 -7.18 -0.38
CA VAL A 101 13.51 -6.51 -1.25
C VAL A 101 14.73 -7.37 -1.57
N LYS A 102 15.12 -8.29 -0.68
CA LYS A 102 16.32 -9.13 -0.84
C LYS A 102 16.00 -10.48 -1.50
N GLY A 103 14.78 -11.00 -1.38
CA GLY A 103 14.39 -12.26 -1.99
C GLY A 103 14.27 -12.20 -3.51
N SER A 104 14.45 -13.35 -4.19
CA SER A 104 14.19 -13.50 -5.63
C SER A 104 12.76 -13.09 -6.02
N ASN A 105 11.82 -13.18 -5.07
CA ASN A 105 10.39 -12.91 -5.25
C ASN A 105 9.98 -11.43 -5.15
N TYR A 106 10.89 -10.45 -5.18
CA TYR A 106 10.50 -9.04 -5.14
C TYR A 106 9.52 -8.65 -6.26
N TRP A 107 9.63 -9.28 -7.44
CA TRP A 107 8.71 -9.10 -8.58
C TRP A 107 7.27 -9.45 -8.21
N VAL A 108 7.05 -10.37 -7.27
CA VAL A 108 5.69 -10.80 -6.87
C VAL A 108 4.91 -9.64 -6.26
N SER A 109 5.57 -8.83 -5.41
CA SER A 109 4.93 -7.64 -4.82
C SER A 109 4.56 -6.61 -5.88
N PHE A 110 5.44 -6.43 -6.87
CA PHE A 110 5.17 -5.56 -8.02
C PHE A 110 3.99 -6.05 -8.86
N VAL A 111 3.96 -7.34 -9.23
CA VAL A 111 2.88 -7.93 -10.02
C VAL A 111 1.54 -7.80 -9.31
N ILE A 112 1.50 -8.05 -7.99
CA ILE A 112 0.29 -7.88 -7.18
C ILE A 112 -0.18 -6.42 -7.20
N MET A 113 0.73 -5.46 -6.97
CA MET A 113 0.38 -4.03 -7.01
C MET A 113 -0.15 -3.61 -8.39
N LEU A 114 0.45 -4.12 -9.46
CA LEU A 114 0.05 -3.79 -10.82
C LEU A 114 -1.32 -4.37 -11.17
N ILE A 115 -1.60 -5.63 -10.80
CA ILE A 115 -2.91 -6.27 -11.03
C ILE A 115 -4.00 -5.52 -10.25
N ILE A 116 -3.80 -5.29 -8.95
CA ILE A 116 -4.78 -4.59 -8.12
C ILE A 116 -4.95 -3.15 -8.60
N GLY A 117 -3.86 -2.47 -8.96
CA GLY A 117 -3.87 -1.10 -9.46
C GLY A 117 -4.65 -0.96 -10.76
N LEU A 118 -4.41 -1.84 -11.75
CA LEU A 118 -5.16 -1.85 -13.01
C LEU A 118 -6.64 -2.13 -12.79
N TYR A 119 -6.96 -3.09 -11.92
CA TYR A 119 -8.34 -3.44 -11.60
C TYR A 119 -9.11 -2.28 -10.97
N LEU A 120 -8.53 -1.63 -9.95
CA LEU A 120 -9.15 -0.46 -9.29
C LEU A 120 -9.20 0.77 -10.20
N PHE A 121 -8.19 0.97 -11.05
CA PHE A 121 -8.19 2.03 -12.04
C PHE A 121 -9.34 1.84 -13.05
N TYR A 122 -9.51 0.63 -13.58
CA TYR A 122 -10.60 0.32 -14.49
C TYR A 122 -11.96 0.61 -13.85
N ILE A 123 -12.18 0.13 -12.61
CA ILE A 123 -13.43 0.38 -11.89
C ILE A 123 -13.64 1.87 -11.59
N GLY A 124 -12.59 2.58 -11.18
CA GLY A 124 -12.71 3.99 -10.85
C GLY A 124 -13.09 4.88 -12.03
N PHE A 125 -12.65 4.54 -13.25
CA PHE A 125 -12.84 5.40 -14.43
C PHE A 125 -13.91 4.92 -15.41
N TYR A 126 -14.19 3.61 -15.47
CA TYR A 126 -15.00 3.01 -16.54
C TYR A 126 -16.26 2.27 -16.06
N VAL A 127 -16.51 2.20 -14.75
CA VAL A 127 -17.74 1.65 -14.15
C VAL A 127 -18.53 2.78 -13.51
#